data_AF-A0A819S1U4-F1
#
_entry.id   AF-A0A819S1U4-F1
#
_cell.length_a   1.000
_cell.length_b   1.000
_cell.length_c   1.000
_cell.angle_alpha   90.00
_cell.angle_beta   90.00
_cell.angle_gamma   90.00
#
_symmetry.space_group_name_H-M   'P 1'
#
loop_
_entity.id
_entity.type
_entity.pdbx_description
1 polymer ?
#
loop_
_entity_poly.entity_id
_entity_poly.type
_entity_poly.pdbx_seq_one_letter_code
_entity_poly.pdbx_strand_id
1 'polypeptide(L)'
;IDPARTSMIFCKFKFYLTFITAILPLSFIILACFDRLMLSSLSVRTRSWSQPRFAWRAIICTSIFWIVFSIHAIIGTTIYTGSGYSFCYIEQGTYTIFLTLYVIIINYLLPPIIMTIVGMFTIFNVRRTQRRVHSITTNHGYTHRKDLHLLHMLLFQVLGNVIFTIPTSVYEVLFLSI
;
A
#
# COMPACT_ATOMS: atom_id res chain seq x y z
N ILE A 1 6.20 24.75 -20.72
CA ILE A 1 6.05 25.28 -19.34
C ILE A 1 5.38 24.18 -18.54
N ASP A 2 6.09 23.55 -17.59
CA ASP A 2 5.49 22.50 -16.76
C ASP A 2 4.44 23.13 -15.83
N PRO A 3 3.15 22.76 -15.92
CA PRO A 3 2.09 23.36 -15.10
C PRO A 3 2.27 23.08 -13.60
N ALA A 4 3.05 22.06 -13.25
CA ALA A 4 3.43 21.74 -11.87
C ALA A 4 4.36 22.77 -11.22
N ARG A 5 5.05 23.59 -12.02
CA ARG A 5 5.93 24.67 -11.54
C ARG A 5 5.21 26.02 -11.45
N THR A 6 4.07 26.16 -12.12
CA THR A 6 3.37 27.45 -12.28
C THR A 6 2.08 27.53 -11.48
N SER A 7 1.41 26.40 -11.21
CA SER A 7 0.13 26.38 -10.49
C SER A 7 0.21 25.60 -9.17
N MET A 8 -0.06 26.29 -8.07
CA MET A 8 -0.12 25.71 -6.71
C MET A 8 -1.13 24.56 -6.62
N ILE A 9 -2.23 24.67 -7.36
CA ILE A 9 -3.28 23.65 -7.40
C ILE A 9 -2.75 22.37 -8.03
N PHE A 10 -2.04 22.48 -9.16
CA PHE A 10 -1.52 21.31 -9.86
C PHE A 10 -0.44 20.60 -9.06
N CYS A 11 0.43 21.34 -8.37
CA CYS A 11 1.40 20.70 -7.49
C CYS A 11 0.74 19.91 -6.35
N LYS A 12 -0.16 20.56 -5.59
CA LYS A 12 -0.85 19.93 -4.47
C LYS A 12 -1.58 18.67 -4.92
N PHE A 13 -2.24 18.74 -6.09
CA PHE A 13 -2.93 17.60 -6.69
C PHE A 13 -1.98 16.48 -7.13
N LYS A 14 -0.82 16.80 -7.71
CA LYS A 14 0.20 15.81 -8.07
C LYS A 14 0.69 15.03 -6.85
N PHE A 15 1.06 15.73 -5.77
CA PHE A 15 1.50 15.07 -4.53
C PHE A 15 0.37 14.22 -3.94
N TYR A 16 -0.85 14.77 -3.86
CA TYR A 16 -2.02 14.04 -3.39
C TYR A 16 -2.25 12.73 -4.16
N LEU A 17 -2.20 12.77 -5.50
CA LEU A 17 -2.32 11.58 -6.33
C LEU A 17 -1.20 10.57 -6.05
N THR A 18 0.06 11.02 -5.93
CA THR A 18 1.19 10.14 -5.61
C THR A 18 0.99 9.41 -4.28
N PHE A 19 0.52 10.09 -3.24
CA PHE A 19 0.24 9.46 -1.95
C PHE A 19 -0.86 8.39 -2.05
N ILE A 20 -1.93 8.71 -2.77
CA ILE A 20 -3.05 7.78 -2.96
C ILE A 20 -2.63 6.55 -3.78
N THR A 21 -1.91 6.75 -4.88
CA THR A 21 -1.46 5.65 -5.74
C THR A 21 -0.41 4.78 -5.08
N ALA A 22 0.35 5.31 -4.12
CA ALA A 22 1.26 4.51 -3.30
C ALA A 22 0.50 3.60 -2.30
N ILE A 23 -0.51 4.14 -1.59
CA ILE A 23 -1.15 3.43 -0.46
C ILE A 23 -2.33 2.54 -0.83
N LEU A 24 -3.10 2.89 -1.87
CA LEU A 24 -4.28 2.12 -2.26
C LEU A 24 -3.95 0.69 -2.70
N PRO A 25 -2.94 0.46 -3.57
CA PRO A 25 -2.61 -0.89 -4.00
C PRO A 25 -2.18 -1.75 -2.80
N LEU A 26 -1.33 -1.21 -1.90
CA LEU A 26 -0.90 -1.89 -0.66
C LEU A 26 -2.11 -2.35 0.17
N SER A 27 -3.05 -1.44 0.37
CA SER A 27 -4.26 -1.69 1.15
C SER A 27 -5.13 -2.79 0.54
N PHE A 28 -5.29 -2.79 -0.78
CA PHE A 28 -6.03 -3.84 -1.48
C PHE A 28 -5.34 -5.21 -1.38
N ILE A 29 -4.01 -5.25 -1.38
CA ILE A 29 -3.29 -6.52 -1.12
C ILE A 29 -3.60 -7.03 0.28
N ILE A 30 -3.51 -6.15 1.29
CA ILE A 30 -3.81 -6.52 2.68
C ILE A 30 -5.23 -7.04 2.80
N LEU A 31 -6.22 -6.37 2.19
CA LEU A 31 -7.61 -6.83 2.16
C LEU A 31 -7.74 -8.20 1.47
N ALA A 32 -7.04 -8.43 0.36
CA ALA A 32 -7.03 -9.73 -0.32
C ALA A 32 -6.40 -10.83 0.55
N CYS A 33 -5.37 -10.53 1.34
CA CYS A 33 -4.81 -11.45 2.33
C CYS A 33 -5.82 -11.76 3.43
N PHE A 34 -6.53 -10.76 3.94
CA PHE A 34 -7.58 -10.95 4.96
C PHE A 34 -8.73 -11.80 4.44
N ASP A 35 -9.20 -11.55 3.22
CA ASP A 35 -10.24 -12.36 2.58
C ASP A 35 -9.82 -13.84 2.50
N ARG A 36 -8.58 -14.10 2.07
CA ARG A 36 -8.01 -15.45 2.03
C ARG A 36 -7.90 -16.09 3.42
N LEU A 37 -7.52 -15.32 4.44
CA LEU A 37 -7.49 -15.81 5.82
C LEU A 37 -8.89 -16.25 6.26
N MET A 38 -9.92 -15.44 5.98
CA MET A 38 -11.31 -15.77 6.32
C MET A 38 -11.79 -17.03 5.58
N LEU A 39 -11.44 -17.19 4.29
CA LEU A 39 -11.74 -18.39 3.51
C LEU A 39 -11.03 -19.64 4.03
N SER A 40 -9.81 -19.49 4.54
CA SER A 40 -9.01 -20.61 5.08
C SER A 40 -9.48 -21.09 6.46
N SER A 41 -10.29 -20.29 7.16
CA SER A 41 -10.75 -20.60 8.51
C SER A 41 -11.78 -21.74 8.50
N LEU A 42 -11.65 -22.63 9.48
CA LEU A 42 -12.55 -23.77 9.70
C LEU A 42 -13.93 -23.35 10.24
N SER A 43 -14.05 -22.13 10.77
CA SER A 43 -15.29 -21.63 11.35
C SER A 43 -16.24 -21.16 10.24
N VAL A 44 -17.45 -21.73 10.20
CA VAL A 44 -18.52 -21.30 9.28
C VAL A 44 -18.85 -19.81 9.46
N ARG A 45 -18.78 -19.31 10.70
CA ARG A 45 -19.01 -17.90 11.04
C ARG A 45 -17.90 -16.98 10.53
N THR A 46 -16.67 -17.48 10.39
CA THR A 46 -15.54 -16.71 9.83
C THR A 46 -15.56 -16.77 8.31
N ARG A 47 -15.95 -17.93 7.73
CA ARG A 47 -16.12 -18.08 6.29
C ARG A 47 -17.27 -17.23 5.74
N SER A 48 -18.31 -16.97 6.53
CA SER A 48 -19.41 -16.08 6.14
C SER A 48 -19.00 -14.60 6.02
N TRP A 49 -17.82 -14.20 6.51
CA TRP A 49 -17.29 -12.84 6.35
C TRP A 49 -16.60 -12.64 5.00
N SER A 50 -16.17 -13.70 4.32
CA SER A 50 -15.67 -13.64 2.93
C SER A 50 -16.81 -13.62 1.89
N GLN A 51 -17.94 -13.03 2.25
CA GLN A 51 -18.98 -12.76 1.27
C GLN A 51 -18.54 -11.59 0.38
N PRO A 52 -18.78 -11.65 -0.94
CA PRO A 52 -18.39 -10.58 -1.87
C PRO A 52 -19.00 -9.23 -1.48
N ARG A 53 -20.19 -9.24 -0.87
CA ARG A 53 -20.84 -8.02 -0.33
C ARG A 53 -20.02 -7.34 0.76
N PHE A 54 -19.34 -8.11 1.62
CA PHE A 54 -18.49 -7.57 2.68
C PHE A 54 -17.14 -7.10 2.11
N ALA A 55 -16.57 -7.85 1.15
CA ALA A 55 -15.35 -7.45 0.46
C ALA A 55 -15.51 -6.09 -0.25
N TRP A 56 -16.61 -5.88 -0.99
CA TRP A 56 -16.90 -4.59 -1.62
C TRP A 56 -17.05 -3.44 -0.62
N ARG A 57 -17.74 -3.67 0.50
CA ARG A 57 -17.84 -2.67 1.58
C ARG A 57 -16.49 -2.32 2.16
N ALA A 58 -15.64 -3.32 2.43
CA ALA A 58 -14.29 -3.11 2.95
C ALA A 58 -13.42 -2.30 1.97
N ILE A 59 -13.47 -2.61 0.66
CA ILE A 59 -12.74 -1.88 -0.38
C ILE A 59 -13.19 -0.42 -0.45
N ILE A 60 -14.50 -0.17 -0.44
CA ILE A 60 -15.07 1.19 -0.49
C ILE A 60 -14.67 1.98 0.76
N CYS A 61 -14.88 1.41 1.96
CA CYS A 61 -14.51 2.07 3.21
C CYS A 61 -13.01 2.38 3.28
N THR A 62 -12.16 1.45 2.86
CA THR A 62 -10.70 1.62 2.84
C THR A 62 -10.27 2.69 1.84
N SER A 63 -10.88 2.71 0.65
CA SER A 63 -10.61 3.72 -0.37
C SER A 63 -10.98 5.12 0.13
N ILE A 64 -12.19 5.28 0.69
CA ILE A 64 -12.66 6.56 1.23
C ILE A 64 -11.75 7.02 2.37
N PHE A 65 -11.39 6.11 3.29
CA PHE A 65 -10.48 6.42 4.39
C PHE A 65 -9.15 6.98 3.88
N TRP A 66 -8.49 6.34 2.91
CA TRP A 66 -7.21 6.82 2.39
C TRP A 66 -7.32 8.10 1.56
N ILE A 67 -8.41 8.28 0.82
CA ILE A 67 -8.70 9.51 0.06
C ILE A 67 -8.80 10.71 1.00
N VAL A 68 -9.56 10.55 2.10
CA VAL A 68 -9.72 11.59 3.13
C VAL A 68 -8.43 11.78 3.90
N PHE A 69 -7.76 10.70 4.28
CA PHE A 69 -6.52 10.77 5.03
C PHE A 69 -5.46 11.52 4.23
N SER A 70 -5.31 11.24 2.93
CA SER A 70 -4.32 11.89 2.04
C SER A 70 -4.49 13.40 1.88
N ILE A 71 -5.60 14.00 2.35
CA ILE A 71 -5.79 15.46 2.34
C ILE A 71 -4.66 16.18 3.09
N HIS A 72 -4.02 15.55 4.08
CA HIS A 72 -2.86 16.14 4.77
C HIS A 72 -1.73 16.54 3.79
N ALA A 73 -1.54 15.77 2.70
CA ALA A 73 -0.53 16.06 1.68
C ALA A 73 -0.82 17.35 0.89
N ILE A 74 -2.09 17.74 0.75
CA ILE A 74 -2.48 19.00 0.11
C ILE A 74 -2.09 20.20 0.99
N ILE A 75 -2.17 20.05 2.31
CA ILE A 75 -1.92 21.14 3.27
C ILE A 75 -0.41 21.40 3.37
N GLY A 76 0.40 20.36 3.58
CA GLY A 76 1.84 20.51 3.82
C GLY A 76 2.72 20.61 2.56
N THR A 77 2.14 20.95 1.41
CA THR A 77 2.88 21.24 0.17
C THR A 77 2.78 22.71 -0.20
N THR A 78 3.93 23.32 -0.47
CA THR A 78 4.08 24.75 -0.78
C THR A 78 4.97 24.93 -2.02
N ILE A 79 4.79 26.04 -2.74
CA ILE A 79 5.69 26.41 -3.83
C ILE A 79 6.79 27.28 -3.26
N TYR A 80 8.04 26.88 -3.49
CA TYR A 80 9.20 27.71 -3.21
C TYR A 80 9.61 28.42 -4.49
N THR A 81 9.74 29.74 -4.40
CA THR A 81 10.22 30.60 -5.47
C THR A 81 11.62 31.07 -5.12
N GLY A 82 12.63 30.64 -5.89
CA GLY A 82 14.02 31.05 -5.70
C GLY A 82 14.70 31.31 -7.03
N SER A 83 15.56 32.32 -7.11
CA SER A 83 16.51 32.56 -8.21
C SER A 83 15.96 32.40 -9.65
N GLY A 84 14.72 32.88 -9.90
CA GLY A 84 14.09 32.84 -11.22
C GLY A 84 13.40 31.52 -11.59
N TYR A 85 13.36 30.54 -10.69
CA TYR A 85 12.64 29.28 -10.86
C TYR A 85 11.67 29.02 -9.70
N SER A 86 10.53 28.41 -10.01
CA SER A 86 9.55 27.97 -9.03
C SER A 86 9.54 26.45 -9.02
N PHE A 87 9.73 25.85 -7.85
CA PHE A 87 9.61 24.41 -7.65
C PHE A 87 8.64 24.15 -6.51
N CYS A 88 7.95 23.03 -6.59
CA CYS A 88 7.00 22.66 -5.57
C CYS A 88 7.59 21.62 -4.66
N TYR A 89 7.56 21.90 -3.36
CA TYR A 89 8.21 21.07 -2.37
C TYR A 89 7.36 20.95 -1.11
N ILE A 90 7.73 20.00 -0.27
CA ILE A 90 7.11 19.83 1.04
C ILE A 90 7.57 20.98 1.94
N GLU A 91 6.67 21.50 2.75
CA GLU A 91 7.00 22.55 3.73
C GLU A 91 8.13 22.06 4.65
N GLN A 92 9.19 22.86 4.79
CA GLN A 92 10.35 22.49 5.58
C GLN A 92 10.04 22.65 7.07
N GLY A 93 10.47 21.69 7.89
CA GLY A 93 10.34 21.74 9.34
C GLY A 93 9.84 20.43 9.95
N THR A 94 9.02 20.54 10.99
CA THR A 94 8.47 19.39 11.73
C THR A 94 7.59 18.49 10.84
N TYR A 95 6.93 19.07 9.84
CA TYR A 95 6.08 18.34 8.90
C TYR A 95 6.89 17.36 8.02
N THR A 96 8.11 17.72 7.61
CA THR A 96 8.97 16.84 6.81
C THR A 96 9.33 15.56 7.59
N ILE A 97 9.62 15.69 8.89
CA ILE A 97 9.92 14.56 9.77
C ILE A 97 8.69 13.66 9.94
N PHE A 98 7.53 14.26 10.21
CA PHE A 98 6.25 13.53 10.30
C PHE A 98 5.96 12.76 9.02
N LEU A 99 6.10 13.39 7.85
CA LEU A 99 5.82 12.78 6.56
C LEU A 99 6.80 11.65 6.24
N THR A 100 8.08 11.83 6.57
CA THR A 100 9.11 10.80 6.39
C THR A 100 8.79 9.57 7.24
N LEU A 101 8.46 9.76 8.51
CA LEU A 101 8.06 8.67 9.41
C LEU A 101 6.79 7.99 8.93
N TYR A 102 5.79 8.77 8.50
CA TYR A 102 4.55 8.25 7.93
C TYR A 102 4.83 7.36 6.72
N VAL A 103 5.64 7.82 5.78
CA VAL A 103 5.97 7.05 4.57
C VAL A 103 6.71 5.76 4.93
N ILE A 104 7.72 5.83 5.80
CA ILE A 104 8.47 4.64 6.26
C ILE A 104 7.54 3.62 6.92
N ILE A 105 6.75 4.06 7.89
CA ILE A 105 5.92 3.16 8.68
C ILE A 105 4.79 2.60 7.82
N ILE A 106 4.05 3.44 7.12
CA ILE A 106 2.78 3.07 6.50
C ILE A 106 2.97 2.45 5.11
N ASN A 107 3.99 2.87 4.34
CA ASN A 107 4.21 2.33 2.99
C ASN A 107 5.23 1.19 2.97
N TYR A 108 6.25 1.23 3.83
CA TYR A 108 7.35 0.26 3.75
C TYR A 108 7.33 -0.80 4.85
N LEU A 109 6.96 -0.45 6.09
CA LEU A 109 7.08 -1.36 7.22
C LEU A 109 5.79 -2.12 7.55
N LEU A 110 4.66 -1.41 7.65
CA LEU A 110 3.38 -1.96 8.09
C LEU A 110 2.77 -2.97 7.10
N PRO A 111 2.76 -2.73 5.77
CA PRO A 111 2.21 -3.69 4.81
C PRO A 111 2.88 -5.07 4.85
N PRO A 112 4.23 -5.21 4.78
CA PRO A 112 4.85 -6.52 4.83
C PRO A 112 4.67 -7.20 6.19
N ILE A 113 4.65 -6.47 7.30
CA ILE A 113 4.39 -7.05 8.63
C ILE A 113 2.98 -7.64 8.67
N ILE A 114 1.96 -6.87 8.29
CA ILE A 114 0.56 -7.34 8.30
C ILE A 114 0.39 -8.53 7.36
N MET A 115 0.93 -8.44 6.14
CA MET A 115 0.82 -9.53 5.16
C MET A 115 1.53 -10.81 5.64
N THR A 116 2.68 -10.68 6.30
CA THR A 116 3.41 -11.83 6.86
C THR A 116 2.59 -12.48 7.97
N ILE A 117 2.03 -11.69 8.90
CA ILE A 117 1.17 -12.20 9.97
C ILE A 117 -0.06 -12.91 9.39
N VAL A 118 -0.81 -12.24 8.51
CA VAL A 118 -2.02 -12.80 7.90
C VAL A 118 -1.70 -14.05 7.06
N GLY A 119 -0.58 -14.03 6.32
CA GLY A 119 -0.08 -15.18 5.56
C GLY A 119 0.26 -16.37 6.46
N MET A 120 1.00 -16.15 7.55
CA MET A 120 1.33 -17.19 8.54
C MET A 120 0.07 -17.81 9.14
N PHE A 121 -0.90 -16.99 9.55
CA PHE A 121 -2.19 -17.48 10.07
C PHE A 121 -2.96 -18.28 9.02
N THR A 122 -2.94 -17.85 7.75
CA THR A 122 -3.57 -18.57 6.64
C THR A 122 -2.93 -19.94 6.47
N ILE A 123 -1.60 -20.02 6.45
CA ILE A 123 -0.86 -21.29 6.36
C ILE A 123 -1.18 -22.20 7.55
N PHE A 124 -1.22 -21.65 8.77
CA PHE A 124 -1.57 -22.42 9.96
C PHE A 124 -2.97 -23.04 9.87
N ASN A 125 -3.97 -22.23 9.46
CA ASN A 125 -5.35 -22.69 9.30
C ASN A 125 -5.49 -23.74 8.18
N VAL A 126 -4.81 -23.53 7.05
CA VAL A 126 -4.80 -24.51 5.95
C VAL A 126 -4.13 -25.82 6.39
N ARG A 127 -2.96 -25.77 7.03
CA ARG A 127 -2.28 -26.97 7.55
C ARG A 127 -3.12 -27.72 8.58
N ARG A 128 -3.80 -27.00 9.48
CA ARG A 128 -4.73 -27.59 10.46
C ARG A 128 -5.92 -28.27 9.79
N THR A 129 -6.48 -27.65 8.75
CA THR A 129 -7.56 -28.22 7.95
C THR A 129 -7.10 -29.45 7.19
N GLN A 130 -5.95 -29.38 6.52
CA GLN A 130 -5.36 -30.50 5.78
C GLN A 130 -5.08 -31.68 6.71
N ARG A 131 -4.50 -31.48 7.90
CA ARG A 131 -4.27 -32.57 8.87
C ARG A 131 -5.55 -33.27 9.33
N ARG A 132 -6.69 -32.57 9.36
CA ARG A 132 -8.00 -33.17 9.70
C ARG A 132 -8.65 -33.91 8.53
N VAL A 133 -8.32 -33.53 7.29
CA VAL A 133 -8.94 -34.06 6.06
C VAL A 133 -7.98 -35.00 5.28
N HIS A 134 -6.76 -35.21 5.80
CA HIS A 134 -5.71 -36.03 5.17
C HIS A 134 -6.03 -37.53 5.07
N SER A 135 -7.25 -37.96 5.37
CA SER A 135 -7.70 -39.30 5.01
C SER A 135 -8.23 -39.41 3.58
N ILE A 136 -8.49 -38.33 2.82
CA ILE A 136 -9.24 -38.48 1.54
C ILE A 136 -8.69 -37.76 0.28
N THR A 137 -7.90 -36.66 0.28
CA THR A 137 -7.54 -36.04 -1.03
C THR A 137 -6.24 -35.22 -1.12
N THR A 138 -5.47 -35.52 -2.17
CA THR A 138 -4.20 -34.96 -2.67
C THR A 138 -4.29 -33.50 -3.17
N ASN A 139 -4.42 -32.51 -2.29
CA ASN A 139 -4.51 -31.08 -2.67
C ASN A 139 -3.33 -30.20 -2.21
N HIS A 140 -2.12 -30.77 -2.16
CA HIS A 140 -0.91 -30.08 -1.71
C HIS A 140 -0.45 -28.96 -2.68
N GLY A 141 -0.71 -29.09 -3.99
CA GLY A 141 -0.27 -28.14 -5.01
C GLY A 141 -1.04 -26.81 -5.05
N TYR A 142 -2.29 -26.78 -4.59
CA TYR A 142 -3.16 -25.59 -4.70
C TYR A 142 -2.83 -24.51 -3.66
N THR A 143 -2.23 -24.88 -2.53
CA THR A 143 -1.84 -23.94 -1.47
C THR A 143 -0.48 -23.30 -1.78
N HIS A 144 0.51 -24.10 -2.18
CA HIS A 144 1.87 -23.61 -2.52
C HIS A 144 1.87 -22.57 -3.65
N ARG A 145 1.05 -22.79 -4.70
CA ARG A 145 0.93 -21.83 -5.82
C ARG A 145 0.33 -20.48 -5.39
N LYS A 146 -0.50 -20.47 -4.34
CA LYS A 146 -1.18 -19.25 -3.86
C LYS A 146 -0.31 -18.42 -2.94
N ASP A 147 0.53 -19.06 -2.13
CA ASP A 147 1.54 -18.39 -1.29
C ASP A 147 2.58 -17.70 -2.17
N LEU A 148 3.02 -18.37 -3.25
CA LEU A 148 3.88 -17.77 -4.28
C LEU A 148 3.22 -16.56 -4.96
N HIS A 149 1.92 -16.60 -5.21
CA HIS A 149 1.22 -15.48 -5.84
C HIS A 149 1.22 -14.23 -4.94
N LEU A 150 1.04 -14.38 -3.63
CA LEU A 150 1.12 -13.24 -2.69
C LEU A 150 2.54 -12.67 -2.61
N LEU A 151 3.55 -13.54 -2.59
CA LEU A 151 4.95 -13.13 -2.57
C LEU A 151 5.36 -12.45 -3.87
N HIS A 152 4.87 -12.94 -5.01
CA HIS A 152 5.09 -12.31 -6.32
C HIS A 152 4.41 -10.93 -6.42
N MET A 153 3.22 -10.77 -5.85
CA MET A 153 2.51 -9.49 -5.80
C MET A 153 3.27 -8.46 -4.96
N LEU A 154 3.80 -8.87 -3.80
CA LEU A 154 4.69 -8.06 -2.96
C LEU A 154 5.98 -7.67 -3.69
N LEU A 155 6.65 -8.63 -4.32
CA LEU A 155 7.87 -8.39 -5.07
C LEU A 155 7.63 -7.38 -6.19
N PHE A 156 6.56 -7.55 -6.97
CA PHE A 156 6.23 -6.61 -8.04
C PHE A 156 5.96 -5.21 -7.50
N GLN A 157 5.29 -5.10 -6.36
CA GLN A 157 5.02 -3.81 -5.75
C GLN A 157 6.26 -3.14 -5.16
N VAL A 158 7.12 -3.90 -4.48
CA VAL A 158 8.39 -3.39 -3.95
C VAL A 158 9.31 -2.97 -5.09
N LEU A 159 9.45 -3.79 -6.13
CA LEU A 159 10.25 -3.46 -7.30
C LEU A 159 9.68 -2.24 -8.04
N GLY A 160 8.36 -2.17 -8.21
CA GLY A 160 7.70 -0.99 -8.77
C GLY A 160 8.02 0.27 -7.97
N ASN A 161 7.82 0.24 -6.65
CA ASN A 161 8.14 1.39 -5.80
C ASN A 161 9.62 1.77 -5.85
N VAL A 162 10.55 0.81 -5.84
CA VAL A 162 11.99 1.06 -5.94
C VAL A 162 12.33 1.70 -7.30
N ILE A 163 11.85 1.13 -8.40
CA ILE A 163 12.14 1.60 -9.77
C ILE A 163 11.53 2.98 -10.03
N PHE A 164 10.33 3.27 -9.54
CA PHE A 164 9.66 4.56 -9.81
C PHE A 164 10.02 5.65 -8.78
N THR A 165 10.33 5.29 -7.53
CA THR A 165 10.56 6.26 -6.45
C THR A 165 12.02 6.64 -6.28
N ILE A 166 12.97 5.73 -6.53
CA ILE A 166 14.39 6.04 -6.39
C ILE A 166 14.86 7.06 -7.43
N PRO A 167 14.56 6.93 -8.73
CA PRO A 167 14.98 7.92 -9.71
C PRO A 167 14.36 9.28 -9.40
N THR A 168 13.07 9.32 -9.10
CA THR A 168 12.37 10.59 -8.79
C THR A 168 12.93 11.28 -7.55
N SER A 169 13.22 10.54 -6.48
CA SER A 169 13.85 11.10 -5.27
C SER A 169 15.29 11.56 -5.52
N VAL A 170 16.07 10.78 -6.28
CA VAL A 170 17.45 11.12 -6.63
C VAL A 170 17.49 12.35 -7.54
N TYR A 171 16.59 12.47 -8.51
CA TYR A 171 16.46 13.65 -9.36
C TYR A 171 16.09 14.90 -8.56
N GLU A 172 15.20 14.80 -7.57
CA GLU A 172 14.88 15.95 -6.71
C GLU A 172 16.05 16.38 -5.83
N VAL A 173 16.80 15.44 -5.26
CA VAL A 173 17.97 15.74 -4.41
C VAL A 173 19.14 16.31 -5.23
N LEU A 174 19.43 15.75 -6.42
CA LEU A 174 20.45 16.28 -7.33
C LEU A 174 20.10 17.66 -7.87
N PHE A 175 18.82 17.95 -8.12
CA PHE A 175 18.37 19.27 -8.53
C PHE A 175 18.44 20.31 -7.39
N LEU A 176 18.34 19.87 -6.13
CA LEU A 176 18.51 20.73 -4.94
C LEU A 176 19.98 21.02 -4.58
N SER A 177 20.93 20.28 -5.15
CA SER A 177 22.37 20.41 -4.85
C SER A 177 23.16 21.16 -5.94
N ILE A 178 22.48 21.69 -6.95
CA ILE A 178 22.99 22.59 -8.01
C ILE A 178 22.28 23.93 -7.86
#